data_AF-A0A520C7W2-F1
#
_entry.id   AF-A0A520C7W2-F1
#
_cell.length_a   1.000
_cell.length_b   1.000
_cell.length_c   1.000
_cell.angle_alpha   90.00
_cell.angle_beta   90.00
_cell.angle_gamma   90.00
#
_symmetry.space_group_name_H-M   'P 1'
#
loop_
_entity.id
_entity.type
_entity.pdbx_description
1 polymer ?
#
loop_
_entity_poly.entity_id
_entity_poly.type
_entity_poly.pdbx_seq_one_letter_code
_entity_poly.pdbx_strand_id
1 'polypeptide(L)'
;MAKRTSKSSSKPSLLKRLAIIAAKVLLWFVLFSVIWVLAYRFINPPITPLMVQRNWEREANDKPAKADRKWVDFEDISDNMKRAAVSAEDQLFLKHMGFDIKAIEKAYANNAKGK
;
A
#
# COMPACT_ATOMS: atom_id res chain seq x y z
N MET A 1 -64.09 -17.73 0.55
CA MET A 1 -63.28 -17.12 -0.53
C MET A 1 -62.07 -16.42 0.09
N ALA A 2 -60.86 -16.95 -0.06
CA ALA A 2 -59.64 -16.30 0.43
C ALA A 2 -58.90 -15.65 -0.75
N LYS A 3 -58.76 -14.32 -0.71
CA LYS A 3 -58.14 -13.50 -1.78
C LYS A 3 -56.62 -13.60 -1.65
N ARG A 4 -55.96 -14.36 -2.55
CA ARG A 4 -54.50 -14.39 -2.65
C ARG A 4 -54.00 -13.05 -3.16
N THR A 5 -53.38 -12.25 -2.30
CA THR A 5 -52.69 -11.02 -2.69
C THR A 5 -51.36 -11.36 -3.36
N SER A 6 -51.23 -11.09 -4.65
CA SER A 6 -49.96 -11.25 -5.38
C SER A 6 -48.98 -10.15 -4.97
N LYS A 7 -47.79 -10.55 -4.48
CA LYS A 7 -46.70 -9.63 -4.16
C LYS A 7 -46.08 -9.15 -5.47
N SER A 8 -46.29 -7.88 -5.83
CA SER A 8 -45.64 -7.25 -6.99
C SER A 8 -44.15 -7.11 -6.72
N SER A 9 -43.32 -7.81 -7.48
CA SER A 9 -41.86 -7.70 -7.42
C SER A 9 -41.40 -6.42 -8.14
N SER A 10 -41.21 -5.33 -7.40
CA SER A 10 -40.64 -4.10 -7.95
C SER A 10 -39.20 -4.34 -8.41
N LYS A 11 -38.88 -4.07 -9.68
CA LYS A 11 -37.50 -4.15 -10.22
C LYS A 11 -36.57 -3.24 -9.38
N PRO A 12 -35.34 -3.68 -9.05
CA PRO A 12 -34.43 -2.84 -8.28
C PRO A 12 -34.09 -1.57 -9.07
N SER A 13 -34.17 -0.41 -8.41
CA SER A 13 -33.87 0.89 -9.01
C SER A 13 -32.44 0.94 -9.54
N LEU A 14 -32.19 1.72 -10.60
CA LEU A 14 -30.87 1.88 -11.21
C LEU A 14 -29.79 2.27 -10.19
N LEU A 15 -30.14 3.11 -9.22
CA LEU A 15 -29.26 3.49 -8.10
C LEU A 15 -28.84 2.29 -7.24
N LYS A 16 -29.76 1.38 -6.91
CA LYS A 16 -29.43 0.15 -6.18
C LYS A 16 -28.50 -0.75 -6.96
N ARG A 17 -28.67 -0.83 -8.29
CA ARG A 17 -27.77 -1.61 -9.15
C ARG A 17 -26.36 -1.03 -9.19
N LEU A 18 -26.24 0.30 -9.35
CA LEU A 18 -24.95 1.00 -9.33
C LEU A 18 -24.24 0.84 -7.98
N ALA A 19 -24.96 0.98 -6.87
CA ALA A 19 -24.41 0.79 -5.54
C ALA A 19 -23.87 -0.65 -5.33
N ILE A 20 -24.60 -1.66 -5.81
CA ILE A 20 -24.14 -3.06 -5.74
C ILE A 20 -22.90 -3.29 -6.61
N ILE A 21 -22.83 -2.68 -7.80
CA ILE A 21 -21.64 -2.78 -8.67
C ILE A 21 -20.45 -2.10 -8.01
N ALA A 22 -20.63 -0.88 -7.49
CA ALA A 22 -19.57 -0.14 -6.80
C ALA A 22 -19.05 -0.92 -5.58
N ALA A 23 -19.95 -1.49 -4.77
CA ALA A 23 -19.58 -2.32 -3.63
C ALA A 23 -18.80 -3.58 -4.06
N LYS A 24 -19.22 -4.25 -5.15
CA LYS A 24 -18.49 -5.39 -5.71
C LYS A 24 -17.11 -4.99 -6.21
N VAL A 25 -16.99 -3.87 -6.91
CA VAL A 25 -15.70 -3.34 -7.40
C VAL A 25 -14.78 -3.04 -6.23
N LEU A 26 -15.29 -2.36 -5.20
CA LEU A 26 -14.52 -2.05 -3.99
C LEU A 26 -14.05 -3.33 -3.28
N LEU A 27 -14.94 -4.32 -3.14
CA LEU A 27 -14.60 -5.61 -2.54
C LEU A 27 -13.51 -6.33 -3.33
N TRP A 28 -13.65 -6.42 -4.66
CA TRP A 28 -12.65 -7.03 -5.53
C TRP A 28 -11.32 -6.26 -5.49
N PHE A 29 -11.35 -4.94 -5.43
CA PHE A 29 -10.16 -4.11 -5.30
C PHE A 29 -9.41 -4.41 -4.00
N VAL A 30 -10.11 -4.45 -2.86
CA VAL A 30 -9.51 -4.77 -1.57
C VAL A 30 -8.95 -6.20 -1.57
N LEU A 31 -9.73 -7.17 -2.04
CA LEU A 31 -9.30 -8.57 -2.10
C LEU A 31 -8.07 -8.75 -2.99
N PHE A 32 -8.08 -8.16 -4.19
CA PHE A 32 -6.95 -8.18 -5.10
C PHE A 32 -5.72 -7.52 -4.48
N SER A 33 -5.87 -6.35 -3.85
CA SER A 33 -4.78 -5.65 -3.18
C SER A 33 -4.12 -6.50 -2.08
N VAL A 34 -4.93 -7.14 -1.23
CA VAL A 34 -4.42 -8.02 -0.18
C VAL A 34 -3.69 -9.23 -0.77
N ILE A 35 -4.28 -9.90 -1.76
CA ILE A 35 -3.64 -11.05 -2.44
C ILE A 35 -2.32 -10.62 -3.08
N TRP A 36 -2.29 -9.46 -3.73
CA TRP A 36 -1.11 -8.92 -4.37
C TRP A 36 0.02 -8.68 -3.37
N VAL A 37 -0.27 -8.04 -2.22
CA VAL A 37 0.70 -7.83 -1.15
C VAL A 37 1.19 -9.15 -0.55
N LEU A 38 0.29 -10.12 -0.37
CA LEU A 38 0.66 -11.45 0.12
C LEU A 38 1.55 -12.19 -0.89
N ALA A 39 1.37 -12.00 -2.19
CA ALA A 39 2.28 -12.57 -3.19
C ALA A 39 3.71 -12.04 -3.02
N TYR A 40 3.88 -10.76 -2.66
CA TYR A 40 5.19 -10.17 -2.37
C TYR A 40 5.87 -10.68 -1.10
N ARG A 41 5.16 -11.46 -0.26
CA ARG A 41 5.81 -12.20 0.83
C ARG A 41 6.75 -13.30 0.31
N PHE A 42 6.47 -13.84 -0.88
CA PHE A 42 7.17 -14.98 -1.46
C PHE A 42 7.99 -14.61 -2.69
N ILE A 43 7.56 -13.58 -3.42
CA ILE A 43 8.22 -13.15 -4.65
C ILE A 43 8.66 -11.71 -4.48
N ASN A 44 9.95 -11.46 -4.70
CA ASN A 44 10.47 -10.11 -4.66
C ASN A 44 9.85 -9.23 -5.76
N PRO A 45 9.47 -7.96 -5.47
CA PRO A 45 8.82 -7.11 -6.46
C PRO A 45 9.76 -6.84 -7.64
N PRO A 46 9.35 -7.13 -8.89
CA PRO A 46 10.21 -6.93 -10.05
C PRO A 46 10.49 -5.44 -10.28
N ILE A 47 9.47 -4.60 -10.12
CA ILE A 47 9.53 -3.15 -10.33
C ILE A 47 8.82 -2.41 -9.20
N THR A 48 9.28 -1.19 -8.90
CA THR A 48 8.66 -0.30 -7.92
C THR A 48 8.49 1.09 -8.51
N PRO A 49 7.53 1.91 -8.02
CA PRO A 49 7.36 3.28 -8.47
C PRO A 49 8.64 4.11 -8.36
N LEU A 50 9.43 3.93 -7.30
CA LEU A 50 10.71 4.61 -7.11
C LEU A 50 11.72 4.24 -8.22
N MET A 51 11.79 2.98 -8.62
CA MET A 51 12.66 2.55 -9.72
C MET A 51 12.28 3.21 -11.05
N VAL A 52 10.97 3.31 -11.33
CA VAL A 52 10.45 4.01 -12.52
C VAL A 52 10.81 5.49 -12.46
N GLN A 53 10.52 6.14 -11.33
CA GLN A 53 10.80 7.56 -11.14
C GLN A 53 12.30 7.87 -11.31
N ARG A 54 13.18 7.09 -10.68
CA ARG A 54 14.63 7.28 -10.80
C ARG A 54 15.13 7.05 -12.23
N ASN A 55 14.57 6.09 -12.97
CA ASN A 55 14.94 5.89 -14.37
C ASN A 55 14.45 7.04 -15.25
N TRP A 56 13.23 7.54 -15.03
CA TRP A 56 12.71 8.71 -15.74
C TRP A 56 13.56 9.96 -15.49
N GLU A 57 13.93 10.21 -14.23
CA GLU A 57 14.84 11.31 -13.88
C GLU A 57 16.20 11.17 -14.57
N ARG A 58 16.72 9.96 -14.73
CA ARG A 58 18.00 9.73 -15.44
C ARG A 58 17.88 10.03 -16.93
N GLU A 59 16.82 9.56 -17.56
CA GLU A 59 16.55 9.81 -18.99
C GLU A 59 16.40 11.31 -19.26
N ALA A 60 15.70 12.04 -18.39
CA ALA A 60 15.58 13.50 -18.46
C ALA A 60 16.92 14.24 -18.29
N ASN A 61 17.97 13.56 -17.79
CA ASN A 61 19.32 14.08 -17.62
C ASN A 61 20.31 13.46 -18.63
N ASP A 62 19.82 12.91 -19.75
CA ASP A 62 20.62 12.24 -20.80
C ASP A 62 21.50 11.09 -20.28
N LYS A 63 21.10 10.48 -19.16
CA LYS A 63 21.78 9.32 -18.57
C LYS A 63 21.02 8.04 -18.92
N PRO A 64 21.72 6.94 -19.24
CA PRO A 64 21.06 5.67 -19.47
C PRO A 64 20.32 5.21 -18.19
N ALA A 65 19.17 4.58 -18.39
CA ALA A 65 18.43 3.92 -17.33
C ALA A 65 19.35 2.90 -16.62
N LYS A 66 19.34 2.91 -15.29
CA LYS A 66 20.14 1.98 -14.48
C LYS A 66 19.34 1.66 -13.22
N ALA A 67 18.77 0.46 -13.21
CA ALA A 67 18.11 -0.11 -12.05
C ALA A 67 18.84 -1.41 -11.69
N ASP A 68 20.00 -1.28 -11.04
CA ASP A 68 20.74 -2.42 -10.53
C ASP A 68 20.24 -2.76 -9.12
N ARG A 69 19.83 -4.02 -8.92
CA ARG A 69 19.24 -4.48 -7.66
C ARG A 69 19.50 -5.97 -7.48
N LYS A 70 20.03 -6.33 -6.32
CA LYS A 70 20.16 -7.70 -5.85
C LYS A 70 19.37 -7.86 -4.55
N TRP A 71 18.46 -8.82 -4.53
CA TRP A 71 17.82 -9.24 -3.29
C TRP A 71 18.77 -10.13 -2.51
N VAL A 72 18.89 -9.87 -1.21
CA VAL A 72 19.78 -10.58 -0.29
C VAL A 72 18.96 -10.91 0.94
N ASP A 73 19.11 -12.14 1.43
CA ASP A 73 18.40 -12.59 2.62
C ASP A 73 18.86 -11.80 3.84
N PHE A 74 17.98 -11.65 4.83
CA PHE A 74 18.25 -10.77 5.97
C PHE A 74 19.45 -11.26 6.79
N GLU A 75 19.65 -12.57 6.89
CA GLU A 75 20.78 -13.21 7.55
C GLU A 75 22.13 -12.84 6.89
N ASP A 76 22.14 -12.66 5.57
CA ASP A 76 23.35 -12.39 4.78
C ASP A 76 23.77 -10.90 4.81
N ILE A 77 22.92 -10.02 5.34
CA ILE A 77 23.23 -8.59 5.48
C ILE A 77 24.10 -8.37 6.71
N SER A 78 25.19 -7.61 6.57
CA SER A 78 26.06 -7.27 7.70
C SER A 78 25.31 -6.54 8.82
N ASP A 79 25.63 -6.84 10.07
CA ASP A 79 24.97 -6.22 11.23
C ASP A 79 25.24 -4.71 11.33
N ASN A 80 26.36 -4.24 10.76
CA ASN A 80 26.62 -2.81 10.64
C ASN A 80 25.64 -2.13 9.68
N MET A 81 25.35 -2.75 8.53
CA MET A 81 24.38 -2.22 7.57
C MET A 81 22.96 -2.23 8.15
N LYS A 82 22.55 -3.31 8.82
CA LYS A 82 21.27 -3.39 9.52
C LYS A 82 21.11 -2.23 10.51
N ARG A 83 22.10 -2.02 11.37
CA ARG A 83 22.10 -0.93 12.37
C ARG A 83 22.12 0.45 11.75
N ALA A 84 22.89 0.66 10.68
CA ALA A 84 22.95 1.93 9.97
C ALA A 84 21.59 2.30 9.36
N ALA A 85 20.93 1.35 8.68
CA ALA A 85 19.61 1.56 8.09
C ALA A 85 18.55 1.89 9.16
N VAL A 86 18.48 1.11 10.24
CA VAL A 86 17.53 1.36 11.34
C VAL A 86 17.80 2.73 11.97
N SER A 87 19.05 3.08 12.26
CA SER A 87 19.38 4.35 12.92
C SER A 87 19.12 5.58 12.05
N ALA A 88 19.24 5.44 10.73
CA ALA A 88 19.03 6.51 9.77
C ALA A 88 17.54 6.77 9.47
N GLU A 89 16.74 5.71 9.36
CA GLU A 89 15.32 5.81 8.96
C GLU A 89 14.37 5.81 10.16
N ASP A 90 14.57 4.92 11.14
CA ASP A 90 13.66 4.70 12.26
C ASP A 90 14.40 4.22 13.52
N GLN A 91 14.85 5.18 14.32
CA GLN A 91 15.62 4.92 15.54
C GLN A 91 14.86 4.11 16.59
N LEU A 92 13.53 4.10 16.54
CA LEU A 92 12.66 3.43 17.50
C LEU A 92 12.02 2.15 16.95
N PHE A 93 12.44 1.71 15.75
CA PHE A 93 11.94 0.53 15.07
C PHE A 93 11.77 -0.71 15.97
N LEU A 94 12.77 -0.97 16.83
CA LEU A 94 12.77 -2.14 17.73
C LEU A 94 11.85 -2.00 18.96
N LYS A 95 11.33 -0.79 19.21
CA LYS A 95 10.55 -0.47 20.41
C LYS A 95 9.06 -0.35 20.14
N HIS A 96 8.64 -0.20 18.88
CA HIS A 96 7.23 -0.10 18.52
C HIS A 96 6.75 -1.27 17.65
N MET A 97 5.46 -1.59 17.76
CA MET A 97 4.81 -2.65 17.00
C MET A 97 4.32 -2.10 15.63
N GLY A 98 5.25 -1.54 14.86
CA GLY A 98 5.00 -1.00 13.51
C GLY A 98 4.70 0.49 13.41
N PHE A 99 4.00 1.10 14.38
CA PHE A 99 3.71 2.55 14.36
C PHE A 99 4.16 3.25 15.64
N ASP A 100 5.06 4.23 15.50
CA ASP A 100 5.37 5.15 16.59
C ASP A 100 4.33 6.28 16.66
N ILE A 101 3.24 6.02 17.39
CA ILE A 101 2.14 6.98 17.57
C ILE A 101 2.65 8.28 18.20
N LYS A 102 3.61 8.22 19.12
CA LYS A 102 4.15 9.42 19.77
C LYS A 102 4.94 10.29 18.80
N ALA A 103 5.74 9.67 17.93
CA ALA A 103 6.46 10.40 16.89
C ALA A 103 5.50 11.02 15.88
N ILE A 104 4.44 10.30 15.48
CA ILE A 104 3.39 10.80 14.57
C ILE A 104 2.67 12.02 15.17
N GLU A 105 2.22 11.93 16.43
CA GLU A 105 1.56 13.04 17.13
C GLU A 105 2.48 14.27 17.22
N LYS A 106 3.75 14.05 17.56
CA LYS A 106 4.75 15.13 17.64
C LYS A 106 4.99 15.77 16.27
N ALA A 107 5.13 14.98 15.21
CA ALA A 107 5.30 15.48 13.85
C ALA A 107 4.07 16.27 13.38
N TYR A 108 2.87 15.76 13.66
CA TYR A 108 1.62 16.47 13.37
C TYR A 108 1.54 17.81 14.09
N ALA A 109 1.85 17.84 15.39
CA ALA A 109 1.86 19.06 16.18
C ALA A 109 2.92 20.08 15.71
N ASN A 110 4.09 19.62 15.26
CA ASN A 110 5.14 20.47 14.70
C ASN A 110 4.72 21.07 13.35
N ASN A 111 4.19 20.25 12.45
CA ASN A 111 3.71 20.69 11.13
C ASN A 111 2.54 21.66 11.26
N ALA A 112 1.63 21.43 12.22
CA ALA A 112 0.52 22.34 12.52
C ALA A 112 0.99 23.71 13.07
N LYS A 113 2.18 23.76 13.69
CA LYS A 113 2.78 24.99 14.22
C LYS A 113 3.59 25.78 13.19
N GLY A 114 3.66 25.32 11.94
CA GLY A 114 4.26 26.08 10.84
C GLY A 114 5.74 26.36 11.02
N LYS A 115 6.54 25.30 11.16
CA LYS A 115 7.98 25.34 10.86
C LYS A 115 8.32 24.29 9.84
#